data_AF-A0AAV0TZS8-F1
#
_entry.id   AF-A0AAV0TZS8-F1
#
_cell.length_a   1.000
_cell.length_b   1.000
_cell.length_c   1.000
_cell.angle_alpha   90.00
_cell.angle_beta   90.00
_cell.angle_gamma   90.00
#
_symmetry.space_group_name_H-M   'P 1'
#
loop_
_entity.id
_entity.type
_entity.pdbx_description
1 polymer ?
#
loop_
_entity_poly.entity_id
_entity_poly.type
_entity_poly.pdbx_seq_one_letter_code
_entity_poly.pdbx_strand_id
1 'polypeptide(L)'
;MDEMAKMLKSYTGGLQQSFESVFERVGQSLSQSAQVMHMMNQVMESAMLQNLLISSSYGVNEGLIIAVENCSQIMLGQTIISAQLCNSETSFFSTTLESLCVGQRVQLQTSIPDVVGPIAGFIELECISPGTQQTLTKRCSFRVFYLEQGTFQAVMTGEEGATPDLYEVAVTSGNLPLTRVRELLNLTPIQGILTDKQGRYRFVPADQRNNDIVFYLSVKEDEEGDCGNHVTVSAAAAGNVSTAEERLRRCQQIINEMEIESGN
;
A
#
# COMPACT_ATOMS: atom_id res chain seq x y z
N MET A 1 -50.57 22.79 67.20
CA MET A 1 -50.77 22.45 65.76
C MET A 1 -49.66 22.96 64.86
N ASP A 2 -48.96 24.06 65.20
CA ASP A 2 -47.92 24.67 64.34
C ASP A 2 -46.59 23.88 64.26
N GLU A 3 -46.21 23.15 65.32
CA GLU A 3 -44.97 22.34 65.32
C GLU A 3 -45.04 21.13 64.38
N MET A 4 -46.19 20.46 64.29
CA MET A 4 -46.39 19.32 63.38
C MET A 4 -46.30 19.75 61.91
N ALA A 5 -46.79 20.95 61.57
CA ALA A 5 -46.70 21.51 60.22
C ALA A 5 -45.26 21.89 59.85
N LYS A 6 -44.47 22.42 60.80
CA LYS A 6 -43.02 22.66 60.63
C LYS A 6 -42.23 21.36 60.47
N MET A 7 -42.57 20.33 61.25
CA MET A 7 -41.94 19.01 61.15
C MET A 7 -42.25 18.31 59.83
N LEU A 8 -43.48 18.43 59.32
CA LEU A 8 -43.87 17.91 57.99
C LEU A 8 -43.15 18.66 56.85
N LYS A 9 -42.96 19.98 56.97
CA LYS A 9 -42.17 20.79 56.02
C LYS A 9 -40.68 20.43 56.02
N SER A 10 -40.09 20.17 57.18
CA SER A 10 -38.69 19.73 57.24
C SER A 10 -38.51 18.30 56.72
N TYR A 11 -39.47 17.42 56.97
CA TYR A 11 -39.47 16.06 56.41
C TYR A 11 -39.61 16.06 54.88
N THR A 12 -40.51 16.87 54.32
CA THR A 12 -40.67 17.00 52.87
C THR A 12 -39.47 17.68 52.22
N GLY A 13 -38.85 18.68 52.85
CA GLY A 13 -37.60 19.28 52.40
C GLY A 13 -36.40 18.33 52.44
N GLY A 14 -36.28 17.51 53.49
CA GLY A 14 -35.23 16.48 53.61
C GLY A 14 -35.40 15.33 52.62
N LEU A 15 -36.65 14.95 52.32
CA LEU A 15 -36.97 14.00 51.24
C LEU A 15 -36.62 14.57 49.86
N GLN A 16 -36.92 15.84 49.60
CA GLN A 16 -36.60 16.50 48.33
C GLN A 16 -35.08 16.57 48.10
N GLN A 17 -34.30 16.93 49.12
CA GLN A 17 -32.83 16.89 49.07
C GLN A 17 -32.29 15.47 48.91
N SER A 18 -32.92 14.48 49.55
CA SER A 18 -32.52 13.08 49.40
C SER A 18 -32.78 12.57 47.98
N PHE A 19 -33.91 12.94 47.37
CA PHE A 19 -34.18 12.62 45.97
C PHE A 19 -33.20 13.31 45.04
N GLU A 20 -32.92 14.59 45.23
CA GLU A 20 -31.96 15.35 44.40
C GLU A 20 -30.55 14.74 44.47
N SER A 21 -30.08 14.37 45.66
CA SER A 21 -28.79 13.69 45.85
C SER A 21 -28.75 12.29 45.20
N VAL A 22 -29.85 11.53 45.27
CA VAL A 22 -29.95 10.22 44.60
C VAL A 22 -29.96 10.40 43.08
N PHE A 23 -30.70 11.37 42.54
CA PHE A 23 -30.71 11.68 41.11
C PHE A 23 -29.35 12.15 40.62
N GLU A 24 -28.65 12.99 41.38
CA GLU A 24 -27.31 13.44 41.06
C GLU A 24 -26.32 12.25 41.04
N ARG A 25 -26.39 11.36 42.04
CA ARG A 25 -25.56 10.15 42.07
C ARG A 25 -25.87 9.19 40.92
N VAL A 26 -27.14 9.01 40.57
CA VAL A 26 -27.55 8.22 39.40
C VAL A 26 -27.04 8.86 38.12
N GLY A 27 -27.15 10.19 37.99
CA GLY A 27 -26.61 10.93 36.84
C GLY A 27 -25.09 10.80 36.70
N GLN A 28 -24.37 10.91 37.82
CA GLN A 28 -22.91 10.67 37.86
C GLN A 28 -22.56 9.23 37.47
N SER A 29 -23.29 8.25 37.98
CA SER A 29 -23.09 6.82 37.66
C SER A 29 -23.39 6.51 36.19
N LEU A 30 -24.45 7.09 35.62
CA LEU A 30 -24.77 6.98 34.19
C LEU A 30 -23.72 7.65 33.31
N SER A 31 -23.26 8.84 33.69
CA SER A 31 -22.19 9.56 32.98
C SER A 31 -20.88 8.77 32.98
N GLN A 32 -20.48 8.22 34.12
CA GLN A 32 -19.31 7.34 34.22
C GLN A 32 -19.49 6.07 33.37
N SER A 33 -20.67 5.45 33.39
CA SER A 33 -20.95 4.26 32.58
C SER A 33 -20.88 4.55 31.08
N ALA A 34 -21.44 5.69 30.64
CA ALA A 34 -21.35 6.15 29.26
C ALA A 34 -19.91 6.43 28.84
N GLN A 35 -19.11 7.05 29.72
CA GLN A 35 -17.69 7.32 29.47
C GLN A 35 -16.89 6.02 29.33
N VAL A 36 -17.11 5.03 30.20
CA VAL A 36 -16.46 3.72 30.12
C VAL A 36 -16.87 3.00 28.83
N MET A 37 -18.16 3.02 28.47
CA MET A 37 -18.64 2.41 27.22
C MET A 37 -18.00 3.05 25.99
N HIS A 38 -17.86 4.38 25.97
CA HIS A 38 -17.20 5.09 24.87
C HIS A 38 -15.72 4.68 24.74
N MET A 39 -15.01 4.60 25.87
CA MET A 39 -13.60 4.17 25.88
C MET A 39 -13.45 2.71 25.41
N MET A 40 -14.33 1.81 25.87
CA MET A 40 -14.31 0.41 25.43
C MET A 40 -14.55 0.29 23.93
N ASN A 41 -15.48 1.07 23.37
CA ASN A 41 -15.74 1.11 21.94
C ASN A 41 -14.50 1.59 21.17
N GLN A 42 -13.87 2.69 21.59
CA GLN A 42 -12.66 3.20 20.93
C GLN A 42 -11.52 2.18 20.92
N VAL A 43 -11.30 1.48 22.04
CA VAL A 43 -10.26 0.45 22.15
C VAL A 43 -10.58 -0.74 21.23
N MET A 44 -11.83 -1.18 21.22
CA MET A 44 -12.30 -2.26 20.34
C MET A 44 -12.14 -1.89 18.86
N GLU A 45 -12.56 -0.70 18.46
CA GLU A 45 -12.48 -0.20 17.08
C GLU A 45 -11.03 -0.07 16.62
N SER A 46 -10.16 0.48 17.48
CA SER A 46 -8.73 0.57 17.21
C SER A 46 -8.10 -0.81 17.05
N ALA A 47 -8.40 -1.75 17.96
CA ALA A 47 -7.91 -3.12 17.87
C ALA A 47 -8.42 -3.83 16.61
N MET A 48 -9.68 -3.63 16.25
CA MET A 48 -10.28 -4.18 15.03
C MET A 48 -9.54 -3.66 13.79
N LEU A 49 -9.35 -2.34 13.68
CA LEU A 49 -8.63 -1.73 12.55
C LEU A 49 -7.17 -2.17 12.50
N GLN A 50 -6.48 -2.29 13.64
CA GLN A 50 -5.10 -2.77 13.66
C GLN A 50 -4.98 -4.22 13.16
N ASN A 51 -5.96 -5.08 13.48
CA ASN A 51 -5.99 -6.48 13.07
C ASN A 51 -6.64 -6.73 11.70
N LEU A 52 -6.98 -5.68 10.95
CA LEU A 52 -7.37 -5.81 9.54
C LEU A 52 -6.14 -5.61 8.65
N LEU A 53 -5.68 -6.65 7.99
CA LEU A 53 -4.53 -6.53 7.09
C LEU A 53 -5.03 -6.18 5.68
N ILE A 54 -4.43 -5.16 5.09
CA ILE A 54 -4.60 -4.81 3.69
C ILE A 54 -3.21 -4.91 3.09
N SER A 55 -3.06 -5.76 2.08
CA SER A 55 -1.83 -5.86 1.29
C SER A 55 -2.15 -5.70 -0.18
N SER A 56 -1.15 -5.24 -0.92
CA SER A 56 -1.25 -5.04 -2.35
C SER A 56 -0.04 -5.66 -3.04
N SER A 57 -0.28 -6.17 -4.24
CA SER A 57 0.76 -6.62 -5.14
C SER A 57 0.33 -6.32 -6.57
N TYR A 58 1.26 -6.30 -7.50
CA TYR A 58 0.98 -6.05 -8.90
C TYR A 58 1.44 -7.24 -9.73
N GLY A 59 0.54 -7.75 -10.57
CA GLY A 59 0.85 -8.81 -11.54
C GLY A 59 0.84 -8.25 -12.95
N VAL A 60 1.91 -8.52 -13.70
CA VAL A 60 1.97 -8.19 -15.14
C VAL A 60 0.84 -8.95 -15.84
N ASN A 61 -0.14 -8.21 -16.39
CA ASN A 61 -1.42 -8.68 -16.97
C ASN A 61 -2.56 -8.98 -15.99
N GLU A 62 -2.31 -9.15 -14.70
CA GLU A 62 -3.37 -9.34 -13.68
C GLU A 62 -3.83 -8.02 -13.08
N GLY A 63 -2.99 -6.98 -13.15
CA GLY A 63 -3.25 -5.67 -12.58
C GLY A 63 -2.93 -5.60 -11.08
N LEU A 64 -3.65 -4.73 -10.38
CA LEU A 64 -3.52 -4.57 -8.93
C LEU A 64 -4.28 -5.70 -8.24
N ILE A 65 -3.56 -6.47 -7.44
CA ILE A 65 -4.08 -7.53 -6.59
C ILE A 65 -4.16 -6.98 -5.16
N ILE A 66 -5.38 -6.87 -4.65
CA ILE A 66 -5.68 -6.39 -3.30
C ILE A 66 -6.04 -7.61 -2.44
N ALA A 67 -5.33 -7.82 -1.35
CA ALA A 67 -5.67 -8.85 -0.37
C ALA A 67 -6.07 -8.19 0.95
N VAL A 68 -7.27 -8.52 1.42
CA VAL A 68 -7.80 -8.09 2.71
C VAL A 68 -7.99 -9.29 3.60
N GLU A 69 -7.46 -9.24 4.82
CA GLU A 69 -7.55 -10.31 5.80
C GLU A 69 -8.05 -9.76 7.13
N ASN A 70 -9.07 -10.40 7.70
CA ASN A 70 -9.57 -10.09 9.03
C ASN A 70 -8.89 -10.97 10.07
N CYS A 71 -7.79 -10.49 10.65
CA CYS A 71 -7.10 -11.15 11.76
C CYS A 71 -7.71 -10.77 13.13
N SER A 72 -8.80 -10.01 13.17
CA SER A 72 -9.48 -9.66 14.41
C SER A 72 -10.34 -10.81 14.93
N GLN A 73 -10.83 -10.70 16.17
CA GLN A 73 -11.76 -11.67 16.76
C GLN A 73 -13.23 -11.31 16.50
N ILE A 74 -13.49 -10.35 15.60
CA ILE A 74 -14.82 -9.81 15.32
C ILE A 74 -15.14 -10.01 13.85
N MET A 75 -16.30 -10.59 13.55
CA MET A 75 -16.81 -10.64 12.19
C MET A 75 -17.26 -9.24 11.77
N LEU A 76 -16.80 -8.81 10.60
CA LEU A 76 -17.26 -7.55 10.02
C LEU A 76 -18.51 -7.83 9.17
N GLY A 77 -19.47 -6.92 9.26
CA GLY A 77 -20.59 -6.89 8.33
C GLY A 77 -20.16 -6.31 6.98
N GLN A 78 -21.05 -5.51 6.39
CA GLN A 78 -20.81 -4.90 5.09
C GLN A 78 -19.51 -4.08 5.11
N THR A 79 -18.58 -4.43 4.23
CA THR A 79 -17.25 -3.82 4.13
C THR A 79 -17.03 -3.39 2.69
N ILE A 80 -16.71 -2.12 2.47
CA ILE A 80 -16.42 -1.56 1.16
C ILE A 80 -14.90 -1.48 1.01
N ILE A 81 -14.40 -1.95 -0.12
CA ILE A 81 -12.98 -1.88 -0.48
C ILE A 81 -12.90 -1.06 -1.75
N SER A 82 -12.19 0.06 -1.69
CA SER A 82 -11.97 0.95 -2.82
C SER A 82 -10.48 1.17 -3.06
N ALA A 83 -10.11 1.42 -4.32
CA ALA A 83 -8.75 1.78 -4.69
C ALA A 83 -8.75 3.06 -5.51
N GLN A 84 -7.81 3.95 -5.20
CA GLN A 84 -7.70 5.29 -5.74
C GLN A 84 -6.25 5.63 -6.05
N LEU A 85 -6.03 6.36 -7.14
CA LEU A 85 -4.72 6.90 -7.50
C LEU A 85 -4.51 8.25 -6.80
N CYS A 86 -3.28 8.57 -6.40
CA CYS A 86 -2.98 9.82 -5.69
C CYS A 86 -3.37 11.09 -6.48
N ASN A 87 -3.38 11.00 -7.81
CA ASN A 87 -3.68 12.12 -8.71
C ASN A 87 -5.14 12.13 -9.19
N SER A 88 -5.98 11.22 -8.69
CA SER A 88 -7.39 11.11 -9.07
C SER A 88 -8.26 11.37 -7.86
N GLU A 89 -9.35 12.12 -8.02
CA GLU A 89 -10.36 12.28 -6.97
C GLU A 89 -11.36 11.12 -6.95
N THR A 90 -11.42 10.33 -8.03
CA THR A 90 -12.31 9.19 -8.16
C THR A 90 -11.57 7.87 -7.92
N SER A 91 -12.24 6.95 -7.22
CA SER A 91 -11.81 5.56 -7.14
C SER A 91 -11.97 4.89 -8.49
N PHE A 92 -10.93 4.19 -8.93
CA PHE A 92 -10.98 3.40 -10.17
C PHE A 92 -11.54 2.00 -9.93
N PHE A 93 -11.60 1.58 -8.66
CA PHE A 93 -12.14 0.31 -8.22
C PHE A 93 -12.93 0.51 -6.93
N SER A 94 -14.08 -0.14 -6.84
CA SER A 94 -14.87 -0.24 -5.61
C SER A 94 -15.66 -1.54 -5.62
N THR A 95 -15.59 -2.27 -4.53
CA THR A 95 -16.39 -3.48 -4.31
C THR A 95 -16.91 -3.53 -2.89
N THR A 96 -17.99 -4.27 -2.68
CA THR A 96 -18.61 -4.42 -1.38
C THR A 96 -18.69 -5.89 -1.02
N LEU A 97 -18.13 -6.23 0.13
CA LEU A 97 -18.26 -7.54 0.76
C LEU A 97 -19.42 -7.48 1.75
N GLU A 98 -20.33 -8.45 1.69
CA GLU A 98 -21.47 -8.51 2.62
C GLU A 98 -21.02 -8.79 4.05
N SER A 99 -19.98 -9.60 4.21
CA SER A 99 -19.37 -9.93 5.49
C SER A 99 -17.92 -10.37 5.31
N LEU A 100 -17.09 -10.08 6.31
CA LEU A 100 -15.72 -10.57 6.41
C LEU A 100 -15.52 -11.31 7.74
N CYS A 101 -15.53 -12.65 7.67
CA CYS A 101 -15.41 -13.52 8.83
C CYS A 101 -14.03 -13.45 9.49
N VAL A 102 -13.96 -13.87 10.74
CA VAL A 102 -12.70 -14.00 11.50
C VAL A 102 -11.76 -14.98 10.79
N GLY A 103 -10.53 -14.55 10.54
CA GLY A 103 -9.51 -15.29 9.81
C GLY A 103 -9.75 -15.41 8.30
N GLN A 104 -10.80 -14.78 7.76
CA GLN A 104 -11.07 -14.82 6.33
C GLN A 104 -10.13 -13.87 5.58
N ARG A 105 -9.54 -14.40 4.51
CA ARG A 105 -8.79 -13.64 3.51
C ARG A 105 -9.56 -13.58 2.21
N VAL A 106 -9.72 -12.38 1.67
CA VAL A 106 -10.33 -12.12 0.36
C VAL A 106 -9.28 -11.51 -0.54
N GLN A 107 -9.19 -12.02 -1.76
CA GLN A 107 -8.31 -11.50 -2.80
C GLN A 107 -9.16 -10.94 -3.93
N LEU A 108 -8.87 -9.71 -4.32
CA LEU A 108 -9.57 -8.95 -5.35
C LEU A 108 -8.55 -8.54 -6.40
N GLN A 109 -8.92 -8.66 -7.66
CA GLN A 109 -8.10 -8.25 -8.79
C GLN A 109 -8.79 -7.08 -9.50
N THR A 110 -8.02 -6.04 -9.80
CA THR A 110 -8.51 -4.89 -10.56
C THR A 110 -7.47 -4.40 -11.53
N SER A 111 -7.93 -4.02 -12.72
CA SER A 111 -7.09 -3.30 -13.68
C SER A 111 -6.87 -1.87 -13.19
N ILE A 112 -5.64 -1.38 -13.30
CA ILE A 112 -5.33 0.04 -13.12
C ILE A 112 -5.57 0.73 -14.45
N PRO A 113 -6.19 1.93 -14.49
CA PRO A 113 -6.31 2.71 -15.72
C PRO A 113 -4.95 2.88 -16.42
N ASP A 114 -4.94 2.96 -17.76
CA ASP A 114 -3.74 3.14 -18.58
C ASP A 114 -2.98 4.42 -18.19
N VAL A 115 -2.05 4.32 -17.23
CA VAL A 115 -1.20 5.42 -16.75
C VAL A 115 0.25 5.10 -17.11
N VAL A 116 0.90 6.02 -17.82
CA VAL A 116 2.30 5.87 -18.23
C VAL A 116 3.23 6.33 -17.10
N GLY A 117 3.97 5.41 -16.50
CA GLY A 117 5.00 5.69 -15.49
C GLY A 117 4.70 5.04 -14.13
N PRO A 118 5.39 5.46 -13.06
CA PRO A 118 5.15 4.93 -11.73
C PRO A 118 3.74 5.27 -11.26
N ILE A 119 3.05 4.27 -10.74
CA ILE A 119 1.69 4.40 -10.23
C ILE A 119 1.76 4.45 -8.71
N ALA A 120 1.13 5.44 -8.11
CA ALA A 120 0.98 5.55 -6.66
C ALA A 120 -0.48 5.80 -6.32
N GLY A 121 -0.94 5.16 -5.26
CA GLY A 121 -2.31 5.24 -4.81
C GLY A 121 -2.50 4.74 -3.39
N PHE A 122 -3.75 4.62 -3.00
CA PHE A 122 -4.14 4.01 -1.74
C PHE A 122 -5.38 3.14 -1.93
N ILE A 123 -5.46 2.11 -1.09
CA ILE A 123 -6.60 1.24 -0.91
C ILE A 123 -7.25 1.67 0.39
N GLU A 124 -8.56 1.91 0.34
CA GLU A 124 -9.37 2.25 1.50
C GLU A 124 -10.36 1.12 1.78
N LEU A 125 -10.39 0.70 3.03
CA LEU A 125 -11.37 -0.23 3.57
C LEU A 125 -12.29 0.55 4.48
N GLU A 126 -13.59 0.51 4.19
CA GLU A 126 -14.64 1.12 4.97
C GLU A 126 -15.54 0.04 5.58
N CYS A 127 -15.80 0.11 6.88
CA CYS A 127 -16.68 -0.84 7.56
C CYS A 127 -17.46 -0.15 8.69
N ILE A 128 -18.57 -0.73 9.11
CA ILE A 128 -19.40 -0.18 10.20
C ILE A 128 -18.93 -0.77 11.54
N SER A 129 -18.66 0.09 12.51
CA SER A 129 -18.34 -0.32 13.89
C SER A 129 -19.52 -1.08 14.52
N PRO A 130 -19.29 -2.29 15.06
CA PRO A 130 -20.32 -3.01 15.80
C PRO A 130 -20.80 -2.27 17.06
N GLY A 131 -19.91 -1.50 17.71
CA GLY A 131 -20.17 -0.87 19.01
C GLY A 131 -20.83 0.50 18.91
N THR A 132 -20.40 1.33 17.95
CA THR A 132 -20.89 2.72 17.79
C THR A 132 -21.79 2.91 16.57
N GLN A 133 -21.85 1.93 15.67
CA GLN A 133 -22.52 2.04 14.36
C GLN A 133 -21.95 3.18 13.49
N GLN A 134 -20.75 3.67 13.80
CA GLN A 134 -20.04 4.65 13.00
C GLN A 134 -19.20 3.97 11.93
N THR A 135 -18.99 4.67 10.82
CA THR A 135 -18.08 4.26 9.76
C THR A 135 -16.63 4.34 10.23
N LEU A 136 -15.91 3.24 10.11
CA LEU A 136 -14.47 3.13 10.33
C LEU A 136 -13.75 2.97 9.00
N THR A 137 -12.63 3.67 8.85
CA THR A 137 -11.81 3.61 7.63
C THR A 137 -10.39 3.16 7.95
N LYS A 138 -9.85 2.28 7.11
CA LYS A 138 -8.44 1.91 7.09
C LYS A 138 -7.86 2.16 5.72
N ARG A 139 -6.72 2.86 5.66
CA ARG A 139 -6.01 3.16 4.42
C ARG A 139 -4.68 2.45 4.36
N CYS A 140 -4.34 1.95 3.18
CA CYS A 140 -3.06 1.34 2.86
C CYS A 140 -2.55 1.94 1.55
N SER A 141 -1.35 2.53 1.57
CA SER A 141 -0.73 3.03 0.35
C SER A 141 -0.19 1.89 -0.50
N PHE A 142 -0.28 2.02 -1.82
CA PHE A 142 0.40 1.12 -2.75
C PHE A 142 1.19 1.92 -3.77
N ARG A 143 2.25 1.30 -4.28
CA ARG A 143 3.05 1.85 -5.37
C ARG A 143 3.43 0.71 -6.31
N VAL A 144 3.33 0.98 -7.61
CA VAL A 144 3.77 0.09 -8.67
C VAL A 144 4.86 0.81 -9.44
N PHE A 145 6.07 0.25 -9.42
CA PHE A 145 7.21 0.84 -10.10
C PHE A 145 7.11 0.62 -11.61
N TYR A 146 7.82 1.43 -12.39
CA TYR A 146 7.75 1.32 -13.86
C TYR A 146 8.22 -0.06 -14.36
N LEU A 147 9.29 -0.59 -13.78
CA LEU A 147 9.85 -1.89 -14.17
C LEU A 147 8.99 -3.09 -13.74
N GLU A 148 8.03 -2.90 -12.83
CA GLU A 148 7.07 -3.95 -12.44
C GLU A 148 5.90 -4.07 -13.43
N GLN A 149 5.75 -3.10 -14.36
CA GLN A 149 4.68 -3.05 -15.36
C GLN A 149 5.07 -3.75 -16.68
N GLY A 150 6.06 -4.64 -16.63
CA GLY A 150 6.55 -5.35 -17.80
C GLY A 150 7.39 -6.56 -17.43
N THR A 151 8.00 -7.16 -18.43
CA THR A 151 8.83 -8.34 -18.26
C THR A 151 10.24 -8.08 -18.74
N PHE A 152 11.20 -8.76 -18.13
CA PHE A 152 12.58 -8.74 -18.57
C PHE A 152 12.90 -9.94 -19.45
N GLN A 153 13.54 -9.69 -20.58
CA GLN A 153 14.09 -10.71 -21.45
C GLN A 153 15.61 -10.70 -21.34
N ALA A 154 16.20 -11.83 -21.00
CA ALA A 154 17.65 -12.01 -21.06
C ALA A 154 18.13 -11.94 -22.52
N VAL A 155 19.13 -11.10 -22.79
CA VAL A 155 19.77 -10.93 -24.09
C VAL A 155 21.27 -11.23 -23.91
N MET A 156 21.74 -12.29 -24.57
CA MET A 156 23.10 -12.80 -24.38
C MET A 156 24.08 -12.11 -25.33
N THR A 157 25.35 -12.01 -24.92
CA THR A 157 26.41 -11.44 -25.76
C THR A 157 26.46 -12.12 -27.14
N GLY A 158 26.24 -11.33 -28.20
CA GLY A 158 26.13 -11.81 -29.58
C GLY A 158 24.72 -11.69 -30.19
N GLU A 159 23.71 -11.41 -29.37
CA GLU A 159 22.35 -11.11 -29.82
C GLU A 159 22.15 -9.61 -30.08
N GLU A 160 21.14 -9.27 -30.88
CA GLU A 160 20.81 -7.88 -31.20
C GLU A 160 20.36 -7.14 -29.93
N GLY A 161 21.05 -6.04 -29.62
CA GLY A 161 20.82 -5.31 -28.38
C GLY A 161 21.42 -6.00 -27.16
N ALA A 162 22.42 -6.87 -27.29
CA ALA A 162 23.22 -7.36 -26.16
C ALA A 162 24.32 -6.39 -25.71
N THR A 163 24.82 -5.57 -26.64
CA THR A 163 25.88 -4.59 -26.39
C THR A 163 25.33 -3.17 -26.41
N PRO A 164 25.86 -2.25 -25.57
CA PRO A 164 25.41 -0.86 -25.56
C PRO A 164 25.53 -0.16 -26.92
N ASP A 165 24.47 0.53 -27.34
CA ASP A 165 24.51 1.33 -28.57
C ASP A 165 25.30 2.64 -28.36
N LEU A 166 25.87 3.17 -29.44
CA LEU A 166 26.64 4.43 -29.44
C LEU A 166 25.86 5.65 -28.91
N TYR A 167 24.52 5.60 -28.99
CA TYR A 167 23.64 6.66 -28.53
C TYR A 167 22.93 6.32 -27.22
N GLU A 168 23.27 5.20 -26.58
CA GLU A 168 22.67 4.74 -25.33
C GLU A 168 23.16 5.61 -24.15
N VAL A 169 22.25 5.87 -23.21
CA VAL A 169 22.58 6.61 -21.99
C VAL A 169 22.42 5.68 -20.81
N ALA A 170 23.42 5.62 -19.93
CA ALA A 170 23.46 4.70 -18.79
C ALA A 170 23.64 5.45 -17.47
N VAL A 171 23.01 4.94 -16.43
CA VAL A 171 23.20 5.36 -15.05
C VAL A 171 23.51 4.12 -14.23
N THR A 172 24.46 4.21 -13.30
CA THR A 172 24.89 3.09 -12.47
C THR A 172 24.67 3.45 -11.00
N SER A 173 24.15 2.50 -10.23
CA SER A 173 24.08 2.59 -8.77
C SER A 173 24.79 1.40 -8.11
N GLY A 174 25.55 1.68 -7.04
CA GLY A 174 26.17 0.66 -6.19
C GLY A 174 25.38 0.36 -4.90
N ASN A 175 24.25 1.05 -4.68
CA ASN A 175 23.47 0.93 -3.45
C ASN A 175 22.33 -0.11 -3.55
N LEU A 176 22.21 -0.79 -4.70
CA LEU A 176 21.09 -1.66 -4.99
C LEU A 176 21.31 -3.10 -4.50
N PRO A 177 20.45 -3.64 -3.62
CA PRO A 177 20.59 -5.01 -3.18
C PRO A 177 20.23 -5.99 -4.30
N LEU A 178 21.08 -7.01 -4.51
CA LEU A 178 20.85 -8.03 -5.54
C LEU A 178 19.54 -8.79 -5.35
N THR A 179 19.07 -8.95 -4.10
CA THR A 179 17.78 -9.60 -3.82
C THR A 179 16.64 -8.89 -4.54
N ARG A 180 16.61 -7.56 -4.51
CA ARG A 180 15.59 -6.75 -5.19
C ARG A 180 15.66 -6.89 -6.70
N VAL A 181 16.88 -6.89 -7.25
CA VAL A 181 17.09 -7.12 -8.69
C VAL A 181 16.57 -8.50 -9.11
N ARG A 182 16.80 -9.53 -8.29
CA ARG A 182 16.32 -10.89 -8.56
C ARG A 182 14.80 -11.00 -8.53
N GLU A 183 14.15 -10.35 -7.57
CA GLU A 183 12.69 -10.28 -7.50
C GLU A 183 12.10 -9.65 -8.76
N LEU A 184 12.65 -8.51 -9.18
CA LEU A 184 12.22 -7.76 -10.36
C LEU A 184 12.44 -8.53 -11.68
N LEU A 185 13.53 -9.28 -11.77
CA LEU A 185 13.80 -10.18 -12.90
C LEU A 185 13.04 -11.51 -12.82
N ASN A 186 12.28 -11.75 -11.75
CA ASN A 186 11.58 -13.01 -11.48
C ASN A 186 12.49 -14.25 -11.57
N LEU A 187 13.72 -14.15 -11.05
CA LEU A 187 14.71 -15.22 -11.12
C LEU A 187 14.58 -16.18 -9.93
N THR A 188 14.43 -17.47 -10.23
CA THR A 188 14.45 -18.53 -9.21
C THR A 188 15.81 -18.61 -8.52
N PRO A 189 15.92 -19.06 -7.25
CA PRO A 189 17.19 -19.12 -6.51
C PRO A 189 18.33 -19.87 -7.22
N ILE A 190 18.00 -20.77 -8.14
CA ILE A 190 18.95 -21.58 -8.90
C ILE A 190 19.45 -20.84 -10.14
N GLN A 191 18.68 -19.88 -10.67
CA GLN A 191 19.09 -19.06 -11.80
C GLN A 191 20.10 -18.00 -11.33
N GLY A 192 21.27 -18.00 -11.97
CA GLY A 192 22.26 -16.95 -11.83
C GLY A 192 21.78 -15.63 -12.44
N ILE A 193 22.32 -14.51 -11.95
CA ILE A 193 22.10 -13.20 -12.59
C ILE A 193 23.13 -13.07 -13.71
N LEU A 194 22.69 -12.71 -14.92
CA LEU A 194 23.59 -12.35 -16.00
C LEU A 194 24.45 -11.14 -15.62
N THR A 195 25.77 -11.32 -15.76
CA THR A 195 26.74 -10.25 -15.62
C THR A 195 26.90 -9.49 -16.94
N ASP A 196 27.41 -8.27 -16.88
CA ASP A 196 27.75 -7.43 -18.03
C ASP A 196 28.62 -8.12 -19.09
N LYS A 197 29.45 -9.09 -18.69
CA LYS A 197 30.26 -9.93 -19.59
C LYS A 197 29.43 -10.98 -20.35
N GLN A 198 28.34 -11.46 -19.75
CA GLN A 198 27.49 -12.52 -20.30
C GLN A 198 26.31 -11.98 -21.12
N GLY A 199 25.82 -10.79 -20.79
CA GLY A 199 24.71 -10.15 -21.49
C GLY A 199 24.02 -9.08 -20.65
N ARG A 200 22.77 -8.78 -21.00
CA ARG A 200 21.93 -7.81 -20.27
C ARG A 200 20.46 -8.18 -20.38
N TYR A 201 19.63 -7.61 -19.53
CA TYR A 201 18.18 -7.81 -19.56
C TYR A 201 17.51 -6.66 -20.27
N ARG A 202 16.73 -6.94 -21.31
CA ARG A 202 15.88 -5.96 -22.00
C ARG A 202 14.53 -5.89 -21.32
N PHE A 203 14.08 -4.68 -20.97
CA PHE A 203 12.74 -4.46 -20.47
C PHE A 203 11.72 -4.41 -21.62
N VAL A 204 10.64 -5.16 -21.47
CA VAL A 204 9.51 -5.20 -22.39
C VAL A 204 8.26 -4.75 -21.62
N PRO A 205 7.77 -3.51 -21.83
CA PRO A 205 6.58 -3.03 -21.12
C PRO A 205 5.33 -3.80 -21.57
N ALA A 206 4.38 -3.99 -20.65
CA ALA A 206 3.11 -4.63 -20.98
C ALA A 206 2.26 -3.78 -21.93
N ASP A 207 2.30 -2.44 -21.80
CA ASP A 207 1.67 -1.51 -22.73
C ASP A 207 2.66 -1.07 -23.82
N GLN A 208 2.44 -1.52 -25.06
CA GLN A 208 3.29 -1.24 -26.21
C GLN A 208 3.03 0.14 -26.85
N ARG A 209 2.03 0.90 -26.37
CA ARG A 209 1.57 2.13 -27.03
C ARG A 209 2.58 3.28 -27.02
N ASN A 210 3.64 3.22 -26.20
CA ASN A 210 4.58 4.32 -26.01
C ASN A 210 6.04 3.84 -25.93
N ASN A 211 6.46 3.05 -26.92
CA ASN A 211 7.77 2.40 -26.97
C ASN A 211 8.88 3.28 -27.58
N ASP A 212 8.92 4.58 -27.23
CA ASP A 212 9.95 5.50 -27.74
C ASP A 212 11.35 5.23 -27.14
N ILE A 213 11.39 4.57 -25.98
CA ILE A 213 12.60 4.29 -25.22
C ILE A 213 12.62 2.81 -24.85
N VAL A 214 13.74 2.13 -25.12
CA VAL A 214 13.99 0.76 -24.67
C VAL A 214 14.97 0.80 -23.50
N PHE A 215 14.59 0.18 -22.39
CA PHE A 215 15.42 0.09 -21.20
C PHE A 215 16.14 -1.26 -21.13
N TYR A 216 17.38 -1.24 -20.67
CA TYR A 216 18.17 -2.41 -20.35
C TYR A 216 18.69 -2.34 -18.92
N LEU A 217 18.89 -3.51 -18.32
CA LEU A 217 19.46 -3.70 -17.00
C LEU A 217 20.68 -4.62 -17.13
N SER A 218 21.83 -4.18 -16.65
CA SER A 218 23.04 -5.00 -16.58
C SER A 218 23.62 -4.93 -15.17
N VAL A 219 24.13 -6.05 -14.68
CA VAL A 219 24.77 -6.13 -13.37
C VAL A 219 26.26 -6.34 -13.58
N LYS A 220 27.07 -5.45 -13.03
CA LYS A 220 28.52 -5.55 -13.03
C LYS A 220 28.96 -6.13 -11.70
N GLU A 221 29.68 -7.25 -11.76
CA GLU A 221 30.42 -7.78 -10.62
C GLU A 221 31.71 -6.97 -10.47
N ASP A 222 32.00 -6.51 -9.25
CA ASP A 222 33.24 -5.79 -8.98
C ASP A 222 34.46 -6.70 -9.10
N GLU A 223 35.53 -6.13 -9.63
CA GLU A 223 36.86 -6.75 -9.55
C GLU A 223 37.43 -6.49 -8.15
N GLU A 224 38.13 -7.48 -7.60
CA GLU A 224 38.60 -7.59 -6.21
C GLU A 224 38.92 -6.24 -5.52
N GLY A 225 38.06 -5.82 -4.58
CA GLY A 225 38.38 -4.75 -3.63
C GLY A 225 37.26 -3.78 -3.26
N ASP A 226 36.19 -3.71 -4.06
CA ASP A 226 34.99 -2.90 -3.74
C ASP A 226 33.84 -3.83 -3.33
N CYS A 227 33.19 -3.52 -2.20
CA CYS A 227 32.13 -4.36 -1.63
C CYS A 227 30.77 -3.85 -2.11
N GLY A 228 30.50 -3.97 -3.40
CA GLY A 228 29.22 -3.58 -4.01
C GLY A 228 28.88 -4.45 -5.21
N ASN A 229 27.60 -4.54 -5.55
CA ASN A 229 27.22 -4.96 -6.91
C ASN A 229 26.71 -3.71 -7.60
N HIS A 230 27.28 -3.39 -8.76
CA HIS A 230 26.85 -2.22 -9.51
C HIS A 230 25.77 -2.61 -10.50
N VAL A 231 24.59 -2.03 -10.33
CA VAL A 231 23.47 -2.21 -11.25
C VAL A 231 23.42 -1.00 -12.17
N THR A 232 23.51 -1.25 -13.46
CA THR A 232 23.43 -0.23 -14.50
C THR A 232 22.09 -0.34 -15.23
N VAL A 233 21.36 0.77 -15.27
CA VAL A 233 20.16 0.93 -16.09
C VAL A 233 20.54 1.79 -17.29
N SER A 234 20.24 1.31 -18.48
CA SER A 234 20.54 2.02 -19.70
C SER A 234 19.33 2.16 -20.62
N ALA A 235 19.28 3.26 -21.37
CA ALA A 235 18.17 3.61 -22.22
C ALA A 235 18.64 3.88 -23.65
N ALA A 236 18.19 3.04 -24.57
CA ALA A 236 18.32 3.25 -26.00
C ALA A 236 17.06 3.93 -26.53
N ALA A 237 17.22 4.80 -27.53
CA ALA A 237 16.08 5.36 -28.24
C ALA A 237 15.60 4.34 -29.29
N ALA A 238 14.30 4.03 -29.32
CA ALA A 238 13.72 3.21 -30.38
C ALA A 238 13.44 4.02 -31.67
N GLY A 239 13.64 5.35 -31.62
CA GLY A 239 13.40 6.28 -32.71
C GLY A 239 13.97 7.68 -32.44
N ASN A 240 13.62 8.66 -33.28
CA ASN A 240 14.21 10.02 -33.27
C ASN A 240 13.56 11.02 -32.29
N VAL A 241 12.65 10.57 -31.41
CA VAL A 241 11.76 11.48 -30.67
C VAL A 241 12.31 11.85 -29.28
N SER A 242 13.09 10.99 -28.63
CA SER A 242 13.59 11.22 -27.27
C SER A 242 14.97 11.88 -27.24
N THR A 243 15.13 12.97 -26.48
CA THR A 243 16.45 13.58 -26.24
C THR A 243 17.31 12.72 -25.30
N ALA A 244 18.64 12.86 -25.37
CA ALA A 244 19.56 12.15 -24.47
C ALA A 244 19.33 12.53 -22.99
N GLU A 245 18.98 13.80 -22.72
CA GLU A 245 18.68 14.29 -21.37
C GLU A 245 17.41 13.66 -20.79
N GLU A 246 16.35 13.53 -21.58
CA GLU A 246 15.10 12.88 -21.14
C GLU A 246 15.34 11.40 -20.82
N ARG A 247 16.15 10.70 -21.63
CA ARG A 247 16.55 9.31 -21.36
C ARG A 247 17.37 9.17 -20.09
N LEU A 248 18.36 10.05 -19.88
CA LEU A 248 19.15 10.08 -18.64
C LEU A 248 18.26 10.29 -17.42
N ARG A 249 17.34 11.27 -17.49
CA ARG A 249 16.38 11.57 -16.42
C ARG A 249 15.52 10.36 -16.08
N ARG A 250 15.04 9.62 -17.08
CA ARG A 250 14.25 8.40 -16.90
C ARG A 250 15.08 7.26 -16.28
N CYS A 251 16.32 7.04 -16.72
CA CYS A 251 17.22 6.07 -16.08
C CYS A 251 17.46 6.40 -14.60
N GLN A 252 17.69 7.68 -14.29
CA GLN A 252 17.86 8.11 -12.89
C GLN A 252 16.59 7.88 -12.07
N GLN A 253 15.41 8.15 -12.62
CA GLN A 253 14.15 7.88 -11.94
C GLN A 253 13.96 6.39 -11.64
N ILE A 254 14.29 5.52 -12.60
CA ILE A 254 14.20 4.07 -12.42
C ILE A 254 15.16 3.60 -11.31
N ILE A 255 16.41 4.08 -11.30
CA ILE A 255 17.35 3.74 -10.23
C ILE A 255 16.85 4.23 -8.87
N ASN A 256 16.39 5.48 -8.80
CA ASN A 256 15.83 6.00 -7.57
C ASN A 256 14.60 5.18 -7.11
N GLU A 257 13.79 4.65 -8.03
CA GLU A 257 12.67 3.75 -7.71
C GLU A 257 13.16 2.41 -7.16
N MET A 258 14.21 1.84 -7.74
CA MET A 258 14.79 0.58 -7.28
C MET A 258 15.48 0.70 -5.92
N GLU A 259 15.98 1.89 -5.57
CA GLU A 259 16.61 2.18 -4.28
C GLU A 259 15.60 2.40 -3.14
N ILE A 260 14.33 2.66 -3.46
CA ILE A 260 13.29 2.78 -2.44
C ILE A 260 13.03 1.39 -1.87
N GLU A 261 13.31 1.21 -0.58
CA GLU A 261 12.93 0.00 0.15
C GLU A 261 11.43 -0.25 -0.10
N SER A 262 11.12 -1.44 -0.61
CA SER A 262 9.75 -1.91 -0.74
C SER A 262 9.25 -2.26 0.66
N GLY A 263 8.97 -1.23 1.45
CA GLY A 263 8.33 -1.36 2.75
C GLY A 263 6.89 -1.76 2.54
N ASN A 264 6.61 -3.05 2.71
CA ASN A 264 5.31 -3.55 3.13
C ASN A 264 5.39 -3.94 4.60
#